data_AF-A0A1U7IKH8-F1
#
_entry.id   AF-A0A1U7IKH8-F1
#
_cell.length_a   1.000
_cell.length_b   1.000
_cell.length_c   1.000
_cell.angle_alpha   90.00
_cell.angle_beta   90.00
_cell.angle_gamma   90.00
#
_symmetry.space_group_name_H-M   'P 1'
#
loop_
_entity.id
_entity.type
_entity.pdbx_description
1 polymer ?
#
loop_
_entity_poly.entity_id
_entity_poly.type
_entity_poly.pdbx_seq_one_letter_code
_entity_poly.pdbx_strand_id
1 'polypeptide(L)'
;MRLTLVTRVALAIMISLTYFSLAESVNAQDILKKEKNYVSLHDQKSNNSELRNKQRYDYDRYDRDRYNRDRYDRDWDDRGRRSQYYDEINRLYRQVLGRNADNEGLRTWSRELQRGRSLSYVRRELAYSREAADEINNIYRRVLGRNVDRNGLRTWQSELARGRSLRDVQRSIERSPEARGRRY
;
A
#
# COMPACT_ATOMS: atom_id res chain seq x y z
N MET A 1 -2.67 -90.39 -62.32
CA MET A 1 -3.55 -89.27 -61.90
C MET A 1 -4.07 -89.52 -60.48
N ARG A 2 -3.23 -89.28 -59.47
CA ARG A 2 -3.58 -89.42 -58.04
C ARG A 2 -2.80 -88.35 -57.28
N LEU A 3 -3.25 -87.09 -57.40
CA LEU A 3 -2.88 -86.04 -56.45
C LEU A 3 -3.74 -86.26 -55.19
N THR A 4 -3.26 -87.20 -54.38
CA THR A 4 -3.89 -87.71 -53.16
C THR A 4 -3.53 -86.83 -51.97
N LEU A 5 -4.56 -86.37 -51.24
CA LEU A 5 -4.59 -85.86 -49.84
C LEU A 5 -3.52 -84.86 -49.35
N VAL A 6 -2.24 -85.06 -49.61
CA VAL A 6 -1.10 -84.28 -49.13
C VAL A 6 -1.21 -82.81 -49.52
N THR A 7 -1.67 -82.51 -50.75
CA THR A 7 -1.85 -81.13 -51.22
C THR A 7 -3.03 -80.42 -50.56
N ARG A 8 -4.10 -81.14 -50.19
CA ARG A 8 -5.23 -80.56 -49.45
C ARG A 8 -4.92 -80.35 -47.96
N VAL A 9 -4.11 -81.22 -47.35
CA VAL A 9 -3.63 -81.08 -45.97
C VAL A 9 -2.63 -79.92 -45.86
N ALA A 10 -1.72 -79.78 -46.83
CA ALA A 10 -0.79 -78.65 -46.88
C ALA A 10 -1.53 -77.30 -47.02
N LEU A 11 -2.60 -77.24 -47.84
CA LEU A 11 -3.41 -76.03 -47.98
C LEU A 11 -4.20 -75.71 -46.69
N ALA A 12 -4.75 -76.73 -46.01
CA ALA A 12 -5.46 -76.54 -44.74
C ALA A 12 -4.52 -76.08 -43.61
N ILE A 13 -3.30 -76.64 -43.53
CA ILE A 13 -2.28 -76.24 -42.55
C ILE A 13 -1.78 -74.82 -42.82
N MET A 14 -1.58 -74.44 -44.09
CA MET A 14 -1.20 -73.08 -44.48
C MET A 14 -2.30 -72.06 -44.16
N ILE A 15 -3.57 -72.40 -44.40
CA ILE A 15 -4.72 -71.55 -44.03
C ILE A 15 -4.79 -71.41 -42.50
N SER A 16 -4.66 -72.49 -41.73
CA SER A 16 -4.65 -72.43 -40.25
C SER A 16 -3.46 -71.64 -39.68
N LEU A 17 -2.26 -71.75 -40.27
CA LEU A 17 -1.07 -70.99 -39.87
C LEU A 17 -1.21 -69.49 -40.18
N THR A 18 -1.85 -69.13 -41.30
CA THR A 18 -2.14 -67.73 -41.61
C THR A 18 -3.16 -67.10 -40.65
N TYR A 19 -4.16 -67.85 -40.20
CA TYR A 19 -5.13 -67.36 -39.21
C TYR A 19 -4.55 -67.28 -37.79
N PHE A 20 -3.65 -68.19 -37.40
CA PHE A 20 -2.99 -68.18 -36.10
C PHE A 20 -2.01 -67.00 -35.94
N SER A 21 -1.25 -66.68 -37.00
CA SER A 21 -0.35 -65.51 -37.03
C SER A 21 -1.11 -64.16 -37.01
N LEU A 22 -2.29 -64.09 -37.63
CA LEU A 22 -3.15 -62.90 -37.52
C LEU A 22 -3.72 -62.72 -36.10
N ALA A 23 -4.10 -63.79 -35.41
CA ALA A 23 -4.67 -63.71 -34.05
C ALA A 23 -3.67 -63.19 -32.99
N GLU A 24 -2.38 -63.54 -33.11
CA GLU A 24 -1.32 -62.97 -32.25
C GLU A 24 -1.06 -61.49 -32.55
N SER A 25 -1.20 -61.06 -33.81
CA SER A 25 -0.99 -59.66 -34.20
C SER A 25 -2.12 -58.70 -33.74
N VAL A 26 -3.38 -59.18 -33.66
CA VAL A 26 -4.50 -58.39 -33.14
C VAL A 26 -4.42 -58.25 -31.62
N ASN A 27 -4.04 -59.32 -30.91
CA ASN A 27 -3.96 -59.31 -29.44
C ASN A 27 -2.75 -58.49 -28.93
N ALA A 28 -1.61 -58.51 -29.63
CA ALA A 28 -0.45 -57.69 -29.28
C ALA A 28 -0.72 -56.17 -29.45
N GLN A 29 -1.49 -55.77 -30.46
CA GLN A 29 -1.88 -54.37 -30.67
C GLN A 29 -2.90 -53.89 -29.62
N ASP A 30 -3.79 -54.76 -29.15
CA ASP A 30 -4.75 -54.44 -28.10
C ASP A 30 -4.12 -54.37 -26.70
N ILE A 31 -3.13 -55.22 -26.39
CA ILE A 31 -2.37 -55.16 -25.14
C ILE A 31 -1.47 -53.90 -25.10
N LEU A 32 -0.79 -53.56 -26.20
CA LEU A 32 0.00 -52.33 -26.30
C LEU A 32 -0.86 -51.06 -26.28
N LYS A 33 -2.09 -51.10 -26.81
CA LYS A 33 -3.07 -50.01 -26.65
C LYS A 33 -3.53 -49.88 -25.20
N LYS A 34 -3.74 -50.98 -24.47
CA LYS A 34 -4.16 -50.96 -23.07
C LYS A 34 -3.10 -50.40 -22.13
N GLU A 35 -1.81 -50.70 -22.35
CA GLU A 35 -0.71 -50.15 -21.53
C GLU A 35 -0.47 -48.66 -21.80
N LYS A 36 -0.53 -48.22 -23.06
CA LYS A 36 -0.48 -46.78 -23.39
C LYS A 36 -1.65 -46.01 -22.78
N ASN A 37 -2.83 -46.63 -22.67
CA ASN A 37 -4.01 -46.03 -22.05
C ASN A 37 -3.94 -46.04 -20.51
N TYR A 38 -3.29 -47.05 -19.89
CA TYR A 38 -3.12 -47.13 -18.43
C TYR A 38 -2.14 -46.07 -17.90
N VAL A 39 -1.04 -45.81 -18.62
CA VAL A 39 -0.09 -44.74 -18.25
C VAL A 39 -0.70 -43.34 -18.48
N SER A 40 -1.51 -43.16 -19.53
CA SER A 40 -2.18 -41.88 -19.81
C SER A 40 -3.29 -41.50 -18.82
N LEU A 41 -3.95 -42.47 -18.17
CA LEU A 41 -5.04 -42.22 -17.22
C LEU A 41 -4.53 -41.80 -15.81
N HIS A 42 -3.31 -42.19 -15.44
CA HIS A 42 -2.71 -41.79 -14.16
C HIS A 42 -2.17 -40.34 -14.19
N ASP A 43 -1.69 -39.88 -15.36
CA ASP A 43 -1.24 -38.50 -15.54
C ASP A 43 -2.40 -37.52 -15.79
N GLN A 44 -3.49 -37.95 -16.43
CA GLN A 44 -4.64 -37.08 -16.70
C GLN A 44 -5.44 -36.68 -15.46
N LYS A 45 -5.52 -37.50 -14.40
CA LYS A 45 -6.23 -37.13 -13.17
C LYS A 45 -5.46 -36.09 -12.35
N SER A 46 -4.13 -36.15 -12.33
CA SER A 46 -3.27 -35.14 -11.72
C SER A 46 -3.31 -33.83 -12.50
N ASN A 47 -3.29 -33.89 -13.84
CA ASN A 47 -3.41 -32.70 -14.68
C ASN A 47 -4.80 -32.05 -14.62
N ASN A 48 -5.89 -32.82 -14.50
CA ASN A 48 -7.26 -32.27 -14.48
C ASN A 48 -7.63 -31.70 -13.09
N SER A 49 -7.09 -32.24 -12.00
CA SER A 49 -7.20 -31.60 -10.68
C SER A 49 -6.32 -30.34 -10.61
N GLU A 50 -5.12 -30.34 -11.18
CA GLU A 50 -4.24 -29.17 -11.27
C GLU A 50 -4.81 -28.07 -12.19
N LEU A 51 -5.43 -28.41 -13.32
CA LEU A 51 -6.10 -27.47 -14.22
C LEU A 51 -7.38 -26.90 -13.60
N ARG A 52 -8.16 -27.73 -12.90
CA ARG A 52 -9.36 -27.28 -12.18
C ARG A 52 -9.01 -26.45 -10.94
N ASN A 53 -7.84 -26.67 -10.33
CA ASN A 53 -7.30 -25.79 -9.30
C ASN A 53 -6.74 -24.49 -9.92
N LYS A 54 -5.97 -24.56 -11.03
CA LYS A 54 -5.45 -23.39 -11.75
C LYS A 54 -6.56 -22.46 -12.26
N GLN A 55 -7.63 -22.98 -12.86
CA GLN A 55 -8.76 -22.17 -13.29
C GLN A 55 -9.55 -21.56 -12.12
N ARG A 56 -9.57 -22.24 -10.96
CA ARG A 56 -10.14 -21.69 -9.72
C ARG A 56 -9.25 -20.61 -9.10
N TYR A 57 -7.94 -20.69 -9.31
CA TYR A 57 -7.00 -19.62 -8.95
C TYR A 57 -7.00 -18.45 -9.93
N ASP A 58 -7.39 -18.63 -11.20
CA ASP A 58 -7.34 -17.57 -12.21
C ASP A 58 -8.63 -16.73 -12.31
N TYR A 59 -9.83 -17.29 -12.06
CA TYR A 59 -11.05 -16.46 -12.02
C TYR A 59 -11.14 -15.61 -10.74
N ASP A 60 -10.65 -16.12 -9.61
CA ASP A 60 -10.54 -15.36 -8.36
C ASP A 60 -9.45 -14.28 -8.42
N ARG A 61 -8.49 -14.37 -9.37
CA ARG A 61 -7.36 -13.43 -9.49
C ARG A 61 -7.77 -12.12 -10.15
N TYR A 62 -8.58 -12.16 -11.20
CA TYR A 62 -9.03 -10.93 -11.88
C TYR A 62 -10.09 -10.14 -11.09
N ASP A 63 -10.86 -10.79 -10.20
CA ASP A 63 -11.75 -10.08 -9.28
C ASP A 63 -11.05 -9.63 -7.99
N ARG A 64 -10.04 -10.37 -7.50
CA ARG A 64 -9.18 -9.88 -6.42
C ARG A 64 -8.41 -8.64 -6.83
N ASP A 65 -7.87 -8.58 -8.04
CA ASP A 65 -7.03 -7.45 -8.44
C ASP A 65 -7.83 -6.15 -8.53
N ARG A 66 -9.15 -6.18 -8.79
CA ARG A 66 -10.01 -4.98 -8.67
C ARG A 66 -10.18 -4.53 -7.22
N TYR A 67 -10.43 -5.47 -6.31
CA TYR A 67 -10.55 -5.17 -4.86
C TYR A 67 -9.20 -4.86 -4.18
N ASN A 68 -8.09 -5.36 -4.72
CA ASN A 68 -6.75 -5.12 -4.22
C ASN A 68 -6.16 -3.84 -4.80
N ARG A 69 -6.45 -3.49 -6.06
CA ARG A 69 -6.08 -2.18 -6.63
C ARG A 69 -6.72 -1.04 -5.84
N ASP A 70 -8.00 -1.16 -5.50
CA ASP A 70 -8.67 -0.19 -4.62
C ASP A 70 -8.09 -0.16 -3.20
N ARG A 71 -7.60 -1.30 -2.67
CA ARG A 71 -6.95 -1.35 -1.34
C ARG A 71 -5.54 -0.79 -1.35
N TYR A 72 -4.76 -1.06 -2.40
CA TYR A 72 -3.42 -0.49 -2.56
C TYR A 72 -3.50 1.00 -2.86
N ASP A 73 -4.37 1.43 -3.78
CA ASP A 73 -4.56 2.85 -4.09
C ASP A 73 -5.06 3.63 -2.85
N ARG A 74 -5.95 3.05 -2.02
CA ARG A 74 -6.31 3.65 -0.71
C ARG A 74 -5.16 3.68 0.31
N ASP A 75 -4.32 2.65 0.37
CA ASP A 75 -3.22 2.57 1.35
C ASP A 75 -2.04 3.49 0.94
N TRP A 76 -1.82 3.69 -0.37
CA TRP A 76 -0.88 4.68 -0.89
C TRP A 76 -1.35 6.12 -0.64
N ASP A 77 -2.65 6.38 -0.82
CA ASP A 77 -3.25 7.69 -0.54
C ASP A 77 -3.22 8.05 0.97
N ASP A 78 -3.44 7.09 1.86
CA ASP A 78 -3.43 7.35 3.31
C ASP A 78 -2.03 7.72 3.83
N ARG A 79 -0.99 6.98 3.39
CA ARG A 79 0.40 7.29 3.74
C ARG A 79 0.83 8.65 3.19
N GLY A 80 0.45 8.95 1.94
CA GLY A 80 0.71 10.25 1.31
C GLY A 80 0.03 11.41 2.02
N ARG A 81 -1.27 11.29 2.33
CA ARG A 81 -2.05 12.31 3.05
C ARG A 81 -1.51 12.54 4.46
N ARG A 82 -1.11 11.47 5.17
CA ARG A 82 -0.50 11.58 6.49
C ARG A 82 0.84 12.33 6.44
N SER A 83 1.67 12.06 5.43
CA SER A 83 2.92 12.81 5.21
C SER A 83 2.63 14.29 4.98
N GLN A 84 1.64 14.62 4.14
CA GLN A 84 1.24 16.00 3.88
C GLN A 84 0.80 16.73 5.16
N TYR A 85 -0.04 16.10 5.99
CA TYR A 85 -0.42 16.68 7.28
C TYR A 85 0.78 16.94 8.18
N TYR A 86 1.75 16.02 8.23
CA TYR A 86 2.92 16.19 9.09
C TYR A 86 3.76 17.39 8.65
N ASP A 87 3.92 17.59 7.34
CA ASP A 87 4.65 18.74 6.79
C ASP A 87 3.93 20.07 7.06
N GLU A 88 2.60 20.10 6.92
CA GLU A 88 1.78 21.27 7.21
C GLU A 88 1.77 21.60 8.71
N ILE A 89 1.62 20.60 9.58
CA ILE A 89 1.70 20.76 11.03
C ILE A 89 3.08 21.28 11.43
N ASN A 90 4.17 20.70 10.90
CA ASN A 90 5.53 21.17 11.16
C ASN A 90 5.76 22.60 10.69
N ARG A 91 5.15 23.01 9.56
CA ARG A 91 5.18 24.40 9.10
C ARG A 91 4.48 25.33 10.09
N LEU A 92 3.31 24.94 10.60
CA LEU A 92 2.58 25.73 11.61
C LEU A 92 3.36 25.83 12.92
N TYR A 93 3.95 24.74 13.42
CA TYR A 93 4.80 24.78 14.61
C TYR A 93 6.00 25.72 14.44
N ARG A 94 6.72 25.66 13.31
CA ARG A 94 7.84 26.57 13.05
C ARG A 94 7.39 28.02 12.95
N GLN A 95 6.22 28.26 12.33
CA GLN A 95 5.70 29.61 12.18
C GLN A 95 5.17 30.20 13.48
N VAL A 96 4.52 29.42 14.33
CA VAL A 96 3.84 29.92 15.54
C VAL A 96 4.71 29.81 16.79
N LEU A 97 5.51 28.75 16.90
CA LEU A 97 6.29 28.39 18.09
C LEU A 97 7.81 28.38 17.84
N GLY A 98 8.26 28.54 16.60
CA GLY A 98 9.70 28.60 16.28
C GLY A 98 10.45 27.27 16.35
N ARG A 99 9.75 26.14 16.54
CA ARG A 99 10.33 24.78 16.59
C ARG A 99 9.59 23.80 15.68
N ASN A 100 10.12 22.59 15.51
CA ASN A 100 9.37 21.50 14.88
C ASN A 100 8.34 20.91 15.85
N ALA A 101 7.30 20.28 15.31
CA ALA A 101 6.38 19.49 16.10
C ALA A 101 7.06 18.22 16.60
N ASP A 102 6.76 17.83 17.83
CA ASP A 102 7.13 16.52 18.35
C ASP A 102 6.14 15.44 17.86
N ASN A 103 6.46 14.18 18.14
CA ASN A 103 5.66 13.04 17.72
C ASN A 103 4.22 13.08 18.25
N GLU A 104 4.01 13.63 19.45
CA GLU A 104 2.68 13.72 20.05
C GLU A 104 1.84 14.80 19.36
N GLY A 105 2.41 16.00 19.16
CA GLY A 105 1.81 17.08 18.41
C GLY A 105 1.42 16.65 17.00
N LEU A 106 2.33 16.00 16.27
CA LEU A 106 2.05 15.47 14.93
C LEU A 106 0.87 14.49 14.93
N ARG A 107 0.83 13.55 15.88
CA ARG A 107 -0.25 12.56 16.00
C ARG A 107 -1.58 13.19 16.38
N THR A 108 -1.57 14.15 17.29
CA THR A 108 -2.79 14.83 17.77
C THR A 108 -3.40 15.67 16.66
N TRP A 109 -2.63 16.55 16.04
CA TRP A 109 -3.15 17.42 14.99
C TRP A 109 -3.49 16.65 13.72
N SER A 110 -2.73 15.61 13.36
CA SER A 110 -3.10 14.76 12.23
C SER A 110 -4.45 14.09 12.41
N ARG A 111 -4.82 13.66 13.63
CA ARG A 111 -6.16 13.11 13.91
C ARG A 111 -7.25 14.17 13.79
N GLU A 112 -6.98 15.39 14.24
CA GLU A 112 -7.94 16.49 14.12
C GLU A 112 -8.17 16.89 12.65
N LEU A 113 -7.11 16.94 11.84
CA LEU A 113 -7.23 17.19 10.39
C LEU A 113 -8.01 16.08 9.68
N GLN A 114 -7.77 14.80 10.05
CA GLN A 114 -8.55 13.67 9.54
C GLN A 114 -10.05 13.75 9.92
N ARG A 115 -10.38 14.37 11.06
CA ARG A 115 -11.76 14.64 11.49
C ARG A 115 -12.40 15.88 10.84
N GLY A 116 -11.71 16.50 9.88
CA GLY A 116 -12.21 17.66 9.14
C GLY A 116 -11.94 19.02 9.80
N ARG A 117 -11.09 19.09 10.84
CA ARG A 117 -10.58 20.39 11.31
C ARG A 117 -9.68 21.01 10.25
N SER A 118 -9.68 22.33 10.16
CA SER A 118 -8.82 23.06 9.24
C SER A 118 -7.43 23.32 9.82
N LEU A 119 -6.44 23.57 8.95
CA LEU A 119 -5.13 24.08 9.38
C LEU A 119 -5.23 25.42 10.12
N SER A 120 -6.21 26.27 9.75
CA SER A 120 -6.47 27.53 10.45
C SER A 120 -6.95 27.31 11.88
N TYR A 121 -7.70 26.23 12.13
CA TYR A 121 -8.06 25.81 13.49
C TYR A 121 -6.80 25.43 14.28
N VAL A 122 -5.97 24.52 13.74
CA VAL A 122 -4.71 24.09 14.40
C VAL A 122 -3.81 25.29 14.70
N ARG A 123 -3.64 26.20 13.75
CA ARG A 123 -2.85 27.41 13.93
C ARG A 123 -3.34 28.25 15.11
N ARG A 124 -4.67 28.44 15.20
CA ARG A 124 -5.28 29.22 16.27
C ARG A 124 -5.06 28.58 17.64
N GLU A 125 -5.22 27.27 17.75
CA GLU A 125 -4.94 26.53 19.00
C GLU A 125 -3.47 26.68 19.42
N LEU A 126 -2.52 26.55 18.47
CA LEU A 126 -1.11 26.80 18.76
C LEU A 126 -0.86 28.24 19.20
N ALA A 127 -1.48 29.22 18.54
CA ALA A 127 -1.28 30.64 18.82
C ALA A 127 -1.79 31.08 20.20
N TYR A 128 -2.86 30.48 20.70
CA TYR A 128 -3.40 30.74 22.04
C TYR A 128 -2.89 29.79 23.12
N SER A 129 -1.99 28.87 22.77
CA SER A 129 -1.37 27.96 23.73
C SER A 129 -0.49 28.70 24.75
N ARG A 130 -0.27 28.04 25.89
CA ARG A 130 0.71 28.49 26.90
C ARG A 130 2.11 28.63 26.29
N GLU A 131 2.48 27.71 25.41
CA GLU A 131 3.80 27.72 24.79
C GLU A 131 4.02 28.95 23.89
N ALA A 132 3.02 29.35 23.11
CA ALA A 132 3.10 30.60 22.36
C ALA A 132 3.23 31.82 23.28
N ALA A 133 2.54 31.81 24.44
CA ALA A 133 2.68 32.88 25.42
C ALA A 133 4.09 32.95 26.03
N ASP A 134 4.67 31.79 26.34
CA ASP A 134 6.03 31.69 26.86
C ASP A 134 7.07 32.17 25.82
N GLU A 135 6.90 31.79 24.55
CA GLU A 135 7.78 32.26 23.45
C GLU A 135 7.68 33.77 23.20
N ILE A 136 6.47 34.33 23.20
CA ILE A 136 6.29 35.78 23.11
C ILE A 136 6.97 36.47 24.30
N ASN A 137 6.80 35.95 25.52
CA ASN A 137 7.45 36.51 26.71
C ASN A 137 8.98 36.41 26.63
N ASN A 138 9.53 35.32 26.09
CA ASN A 138 10.96 35.15 25.85
C ASN A 138 11.51 36.21 24.89
N ILE A 139 10.78 36.52 23.82
CA ILE A 139 11.13 37.59 22.89
C ILE A 139 11.15 38.95 23.61
N TYR A 140 10.11 39.26 24.40
CA TYR A 140 10.05 40.49 25.19
C TYR A 140 11.23 40.61 26.15
N ARG A 141 11.57 39.55 26.89
CA ARG A 141 12.70 39.56 27.81
C ARG A 141 14.02 39.79 27.10
N ARG A 142 14.23 39.16 25.94
CA ARG A 142 15.47 39.28 25.17
C ARG A 142 15.63 40.65 24.50
N VAL A 143 14.54 41.20 23.95
CA VAL A 143 14.59 42.43 23.13
C VAL A 143 14.36 43.68 23.98
N LEU A 144 13.48 43.60 24.97
CA LEU A 144 13.02 44.74 25.78
C LEU A 144 13.37 44.60 27.27
N GLY A 145 14.00 43.51 27.71
CA GLY A 145 14.40 43.34 29.11
C GLY A 145 13.25 43.38 30.13
N ARG A 146 12.03 43.05 29.70
CA ARG A 146 10.83 42.98 30.57
C ARG A 146 9.92 41.85 30.12
N ASN A 147 8.95 41.49 30.95
CA ASN A 147 7.88 40.58 30.55
C ASN A 147 6.86 41.27 29.64
N VAL A 148 6.19 40.47 28.82
CA VAL A 148 5.04 40.91 28.03
C VAL A 148 3.87 41.22 28.97
N ASP A 149 3.18 42.34 28.74
CA ASP A 149 1.95 42.66 29.45
C ASP A 149 0.74 41.94 28.82
N ARG A 150 -0.39 41.92 29.54
CA ARG A 150 -1.59 41.18 29.12
C ARG A 150 -2.13 41.64 27.75
N ASN A 151 -2.06 42.95 27.47
CA ASN A 151 -2.57 43.50 26.22
C ASN A 151 -1.63 43.19 25.04
N GLY A 152 -0.33 43.33 25.26
CA GLY A 152 0.70 42.93 24.30
C GLY A 152 0.58 41.44 23.95
N LEU A 153 0.46 40.58 24.95
CA LEU A 153 0.33 39.14 24.74
C LEU A 153 -0.91 38.81 23.89
N ARG A 154 -2.08 39.35 24.25
CA ARG A 154 -3.32 39.14 23.49
C ARG A 154 -3.19 39.60 22.04
N THR A 155 -2.55 40.75 21.81
CA THR A 155 -2.30 41.28 20.46
C THR A 155 -1.45 40.29 19.65
N TRP A 156 -0.31 39.86 20.19
CA TRP A 156 0.58 38.96 19.46
C TRP A 156 -0.01 37.57 19.22
N GLN A 157 -0.71 36.99 20.19
CA GLN A 157 -1.42 35.72 19.98
C GLN A 157 -2.49 35.86 18.88
N SER A 158 -3.20 36.99 18.82
CA SER A 158 -4.16 37.26 17.76
C SER A 158 -3.49 37.39 16.38
N GLU A 159 -2.35 38.05 16.30
CA GLU A 159 -1.56 38.15 15.07
C GLU A 159 -1.04 36.79 14.60
N LEU A 160 -0.53 35.97 15.53
CA LEU A 160 -0.11 34.59 15.24
C LEU A 160 -1.28 33.76 14.70
N ALA A 161 -2.46 33.86 15.31
CA ALA A 161 -3.67 33.17 14.84
C ALA A 161 -4.10 33.62 13.43
N ARG A 162 -3.85 34.88 13.05
CA ARG A 162 -4.16 35.44 11.73
C ARG A 162 -3.15 35.14 10.62
N GLY A 163 -2.06 34.43 10.92
CA GLY A 163 -1.08 34.05 9.89
C GLY A 163 0.30 34.67 10.07
N ARG A 164 0.48 35.62 10.99
CA ARG A 164 1.80 36.19 11.28
C ARG A 164 2.71 35.14 11.89
N SER A 165 3.99 35.16 11.57
CA SER A 165 4.96 34.25 12.19
C SER A 165 5.55 34.83 13.46
N LEU A 166 6.02 33.97 14.37
CA LEU A 166 6.75 34.35 15.57
C LEU A 166 8.00 35.17 15.23
N ARG A 167 8.65 34.86 14.10
CA ARG A 167 9.76 35.64 13.55
C ARG A 167 9.34 37.05 13.15
N ASP A 168 8.16 37.23 12.56
CA ASP A 168 7.60 38.55 12.26
C ASP A 168 7.27 39.33 13.52
N VAL A 169 6.73 38.65 14.55
CA VAL A 169 6.47 39.25 15.86
C VAL A 169 7.77 39.75 16.48
N GLN A 170 8.82 38.93 16.51
CA GLN A 170 10.14 39.33 16.98
C GLN A 170 10.66 40.58 16.24
N ARG A 171 10.64 40.57 14.91
CA ARG A 171 11.07 41.72 14.10
C ARG A 171 10.27 42.99 14.40
N SER A 172 8.98 42.87 14.66
CA SER A 172 8.14 44.02 15.01
C SER A 172 8.50 44.60 16.37
N ILE A 173 8.81 43.74 17.34
CA ILE A 173 9.26 44.16 18.68
C ILE A 173 10.64 44.82 18.60
N GLU A 174 11.59 44.24 17.86
CA GLU A 174 12.93 44.80 17.64
C GLU A 174 12.93 46.19 16.98
N ARG A 175 11.92 46.47 16.14
CA ARG A 175 11.76 47.76 15.46
C ARG A 175 10.88 48.75 16.21
N SER A 176 10.30 48.35 17.34
CA SER A 176 9.42 49.20 18.14
C SER A 176 10.16 50.42 18.68
N PRO A 177 9.45 51.55 18.94
CA PRO A 177 10.05 52.70 19.62
C PRO A 177 10.70 52.34 20.95
N GLU A 178 10.10 51.39 21.69
CA GLU A 178 10.61 50.90 22.97
C GLU A 178 11.99 50.24 22.82
N ALA A 179 12.16 49.39 21.80
CA ALA A 179 13.46 48.76 21.52
C ALA A 179 14.52 49.78 21.10
N ARG A 180 14.14 50.84 20.37
CA ARG A 180 15.07 51.92 19.98
C ARG A 180 15.53 52.74 21.19
N GLY A 181 14.63 53.01 22.14
CA GLY A 181 14.96 53.74 23.37
C GLY A 181 15.93 53.00 24.29
N ARG A 182 16.08 51.67 24.13
CA ARG A 182 17.02 50.83 24.91
C ARG A 182 18.43 50.74 24.30
N ARG A 183 18.64 51.26 23.09
CA ARG A 183 19.91 51.16 22.35
C ARG A 183 20.89 52.32 22.60
N TYR A 184 20.53 53.24 23.49
CA TYR A 184 21.31 54.44 23.81
C TYR A 184 21.69 54.47 25.28
#